data_AF-A0A1Y3CYR5-F1
#
_entry.id   AF-A0A1Y3CYR5-F1
#
_cell.length_a   1.000
_cell.length_b   1.000
_cell.length_c   1.000
_cell.angle_alpha   90.00
_cell.angle_beta   90.00
_cell.angle_gamma   90.00
#
_symmetry.space_group_name_H-M   'P 1'
#
loop_
_entity.id
_entity.type
_entity.pdbx_description
1 polymer ?
#
loop_
_entity_poly.entity_id
_entity_poly.type
_entity_poly.pdbx_seq_one_letter_code
_entity_poly.pdbx_strand_id
1 'polypeptide(L)'
;MTVKYYVTLTQYGAELVAAAHDLQSITLTQMVIGDANGIPYQPIDHTNLTQLVHQTAAIEIREVNVENNIATVSAIIPANVGGFNIHEIGLKDASGKLVYIGNYHGAYKPVIAEGGGGELELVIDIKATAGAQALIEINPMIISADKAWVLEKFNELMEAINNKEDVKVGDLFITTLTFADSDAVAAHKNFGVWEQFGDGQVLVTQAAITNTDAPAFMKTIGSSGGEYKHLQTLEELVAHKHKVEDLRSNGATTSADYNDVLKGSIPPKNFTLETTEVGGGKPFNIVQPSITIAAWLRIE
;
A
#
# COMPACT_ATOMS: atom_id res chain seq x y z
N MET A 1 -28.00 50.36 -26.74
CA MET A 1 -28.42 49.34 -25.75
C MET A 1 -27.22 48.46 -25.46
N THR A 2 -26.87 48.25 -24.19
CA THR A 2 -25.78 47.35 -23.80
C THR A 2 -26.23 45.91 -24.06
N VAL A 3 -25.47 45.16 -24.88
CA VAL A 3 -25.76 43.75 -25.15
C VAL A 3 -25.51 42.97 -23.86
N LYS A 4 -26.51 42.22 -23.40
CA LYS A 4 -26.40 41.32 -22.24
C LYS A 4 -26.20 39.90 -22.73
N TYR A 5 -25.30 39.18 -22.07
CA TYR A 5 -25.05 37.76 -22.30
C TYR A 5 -25.70 36.94 -21.20
N TYR A 6 -26.52 35.98 -21.58
CA TYR A 6 -27.29 35.17 -20.65
C TYR A 6 -27.68 33.84 -21.29
N VAL A 7 -28.08 32.90 -20.43
CA VAL A 7 -28.66 31.62 -20.81
C VAL A 7 -30.12 31.60 -20.37
N THR A 8 -30.97 30.98 -21.16
CA THR A 8 -32.40 30.80 -20.88
C THR A 8 -32.85 29.39 -21.22
N LEU A 9 -33.98 28.97 -20.65
CA LEU A 9 -34.59 27.68 -20.91
C LEU A 9 -35.26 27.69 -22.29
N THR A 10 -35.13 26.59 -23.02
CA THR A 10 -36.02 26.30 -24.16
C THR A 10 -37.41 25.92 -23.65
N GLN A 11 -38.40 25.84 -24.53
CA GLN A 11 -39.73 25.34 -24.19
C GLN A 11 -39.65 23.90 -23.62
N TYR A 12 -38.84 23.05 -24.26
CA TYR A 12 -38.59 21.69 -23.76
C TYR A 12 -37.89 21.70 -22.40
N GLY A 13 -36.89 22.56 -22.21
CA GLY A 13 -36.22 22.70 -20.92
C GLY A 13 -37.16 23.20 -19.83
N ALA A 14 -38.06 24.13 -20.13
CA ALA A 14 -39.06 24.61 -19.19
C ALA A 14 -40.06 23.50 -18.79
N GLU A 15 -40.49 22.67 -19.74
CA GLU A 15 -41.34 21.50 -19.47
C GLU A 15 -40.60 20.45 -18.62
N LEU A 16 -39.33 20.17 -18.93
CA LEU A 16 -38.49 19.28 -18.13
C LEU A 16 -38.30 19.78 -16.71
N VAL A 17 -37.99 21.07 -16.55
CA VAL A 17 -37.83 21.69 -15.23
C VAL A 17 -39.15 21.69 -14.45
N ALA A 18 -40.29 21.92 -15.11
CA ALA A 18 -41.59 21.83 -14.46
C ALA A 18 -41.97 20.40 -14.05
N ALA A 19 -41.51 19.39 -14.79
CA ALA A 19 -41.71 17.98 -14.49
C ALA A 19 -40.70 17.42 -13.46
N ALA A 20 -39.53 18.05 -13.34
CA ALA A 20 -38.49 17.70 -12.38
C ALA A 20 -38.92 18.07 -10.95
N HIS A 21 -39.70 17.18 -10.33
CA HIS A 21 -39.93 17.17 -8.88
C HIS A 21 -38.72 16.56 -8.14
N ASP A 22 -38.71 16.58 -6.80
CA ASP A 22 -37.61 16.22 -5.87
C ASP A 22 -36.83 14.89 -6.12
N LEU A 23 -37.19 14.09 -7.13
CA LEU A 23 -36.59 12.79 -7.44
C LEU A 23 -36.03 12.66 -8.88
N GLN A 24 -36.17 13.66 -9.76
CA GLN A 24 -35.64 13.61 -11.13
C GLN A 24 -34.62 14.71 -11.39
N SER A 25 -33.36 14.31 -11.50
CA SER A 25 -32.26 15.17 -11.91
C SER A 25 -32.25 15.37 -13.43
N ILE A 26 -31.88 16.57 -13.88
CA ILE A 26 -31.68 16.85 -15.31
C ILE A 26 -30.20 16.63 -15.62
N THR A 27 -29.89 15.54 -16.31
CA THR A 27 -28.53 15.25 -16.76
C THR A 27 -28.24 15.97 -18.08
N LEU A 28 -27.30 16.91 -18.06
CA LEU A 28 -26.77 17.56 -19.24
C LEU A 28 -25.56 16.77 -19.74
N THR A 29 -25.53 16.43 -21.03
CA THR A 29 -24.48 15.58 -21.63
C THR A 29 -23.59 16.34 -22.60
N GLN A 30 -24.18 17.23 -23.40
CA GLN A 30 -23.48 17.85 -24.53
C GLN A 30 -23.71 19.36 -24.57
N MET A 31 -22.64 20.13 -24.76
CA MET A 31 -22.65 21.55 -25.09
C MET A 31 -22.52 21.70 -26.61
N VAL A 32 -23.53 22.29 -27.23
CA VAL A 32 -23.49 22.67 -28.64
C VAL A 32 -23.15 24.14 -28.79
N ILE A 33 -22.37 24.45 -29.82
CA ILE A 33 -21.85 25.79 -30.07
C ILE A 33 -22.15 26.16 -31.52
N GLY A 34 -22.48 27.42 -31.75
CA GLY A 34 -22.79 27.95 -33.07
C GLY A 34 -22.35 29.40 -33.25
N ASP A 35 -22.35 29.82 -34.51
CA ASP A 35 -22.03 31.19 -34.91
C ASP A 35 -23.27 32.05 -35.23
N ALA A 36 -24.48 31.49 -35.12
CA ALA A 36 -25.74 32.16 -35.45
C ALA A 36 -25.75 32.85 -36.83
N ASN A 37 -25.03 32.30 -37.82
CA ASN A 37 -24.80 32.89 -39.15
C ASN A 37 -24.13 34.29 -39.10
N GLY A 38 -23.35 34.57 -38.05
CA GLY A 38 -22.67 35.85 -37.85
C GLY A 38 -23.58 37.01 -37.41
N ILE A 39 -24.81 36.72 -37.00
CA ILE A 39 -25.80 37.73 -36.57
C ILE A 39 -25.91 37.72 -35.04
N PRO A 40 -26.08 38.89 -34.38
CA PRO A 40 -26.31 38.95 -32.94
C PRO A 40 -27.48 38.06 -32.50
N TYR A 41 -27.19 37.08 -31.66
CA TYR A 41 -28.14 36.11 -31.14
C TYR A 41 -28.78 36.59 -29.83
N GLN A 42 -30.11 36.58 -29.76
CA GLN A 42 -30.88 36.83 -28.54
C GLN A 42 -31.61 35.55 -28.12
N PRO A 43 -31.25 34.93 -26.99
CA PRO A 43 -31.81 33.64 -26.58
C PRO A 43 -33.33 33.66 -26.39
N ILE A 44 -33.88 34.77 -25.89
CA ILE A 44 -35.33 34.89 -25.61
C ILE A 44 -36.22 34.73 -26.86
N ASP A 45 -35.71 35.11 -28.03
CA ASP A 45 -36.47 35.02 -29.29
C ASP A 45 -36.47 33.59 -29.88
N HIS A 46 -35.69 32.68 -29.28
CA HIS A 46 -35.35 31.37 -29.84
C HIS A 46 -35.69 30.21 -28.89
N THR A 47 -36.48 30.44 -27.85
CA THR A 47 -36.84 29.42 -26.85
C THR A 47 -37.58 28.21 -27.44
N ASN A 48 -38.21 28.36 -28.61
CA ASN A 48 -38.92 27.28 -29.31
C ASN A 48 -38.00 26.42 -30.19
N LEU A 49 -36.70 26.76 -30.29
CA LEU A 49 -35.76 26.01 -31.12
C LEU A 49 -35.43 24.65 -30.51
N THR A 50 -35.32 23.65 -31.38
CA THR A 50 -34.86 22.29 -31.03
C THR A 50 -33.39 22.07 -31.39
N GLN A 51 -32.81 22.95 -32.19
CA GLN A 51 -31.40 23.00 -32.59
C GLN A 51 -30.93 24.45 -32.66
N LEU A 52 -29.63 24.70 -32.59
CA LEU A 52 -29.05 26.03 -32.77
C LEU A 52 -29.32 26.57 -34.19
N VAL A 53 -29.28 27.90 -34.35
CA VAL A 53 -29.54 28.56 -35.65
C VAL A 53 -28.51 28.13 -36.70
N HIS A 54 -27.25 28.02 -36.29
CA HIS A 54 -26.17 27.44 -37.06
C HIS A 54 -25.14 26.77 -36.13
N GLN A 55 -25.30 25.47 -35.92
CA GLN A 55 -24.40 24.68 -35.08
C GLN A 55 -23.07 24.40 -35.80
N THR A 56 -21.96 24.82 -35.20
CA THR A 56 -20.60 24.60 -35.73
C THR A 56 -19.84 23.50 -34.98
N ALA A 57 -20.14 23.29 -33.71
CA ALA A 57 -19.51 22.24 -32.90
C ALA A 57 -20.48 21.63 -31.87
N ALA A 58 -20.18 20.40 -31.48
CA ALA A 58 -20.85 19.69 -30.39
C ALA A 58 -19.77 19.02 -29.54
N ILE A 59 -19.72 19.36 -28.26
CA ILE A 59 -18.67 18.99 -27.33
C ILE A 59 -19.33 18.36 -26.11
N GLU A 60 -18.78 17.25 -25.62
CA GLU A 60 -19.25 16.64 -24.37
C GLU A 60 -18.97 17.56 -23.19
N ILE A 61 -19.94 17.67 -22.27
CA ILE A 61 -19.78 18.46 -21.06
C ILE A 61 -18.71 17.79 -20.19
N ARG A 62 -17.75 18.61 -19.75
CA ARG A 62 -16.65 18.18 -18.88
C ARG A 62 -17.13 18.07 -17.44
N GLU A 63 -17.72 19.15 -16.94
CA GLU A 63 -18.12 19.25 -15.54
C GLU A 63 -19.43 20.01 -15.41
N VAL A 64 -20.24 19.59 -14.45
CA VAL A 64 -21.33 20.41 -13.94
C VAL A 64 -21.23 20.48 -12.42
N ASN A 65 -20.90 21.65 -11.88
CA ASN A 65 -20.89 21.88 -10.44
C ASN A 65 -22.13 22.68 -10.04
N VAL A 66 -22.78 22.33 -8.94
CA VAL A 66 -23.95 23.04 -8.42
C VAL A 66 -23.67 23.52 -7.00
N GLU A 67 -23.49 24.83 -6.85
CA GLU A 67 -23.25 25.48 -5.56
C GLU A 67 -24.15 26.70 -5.39
N ASN A 68 -24.75 26.87 -4.21
CA ASN A 68 -25.52 28.09 -3.86
C ASN A 68 -26.56 28.52 -4.91
N ASN A 69 -27.29 27.55 -5.50
CA ASN A 69 -28.30 27.73 -6.56
C ASN A 69 -27.75 28.22 -7.92
N ILE A 70 -26.46 28.01 -8.16
CA ILE A 70 -25.79 28.27 -9.44
C ILE A 70 -25.24 26.94 -9.94
N ALA A 71 -25.62 26.56 -11.17
CA ALA A 71 -25.05 25.42 -11.87
C ALA A 71 -23.99 25.92 -12.86
N THR A 72 -22.73 25.62 -12.60
CA THR A 72 -21.58 25.94 -13.44
C THR A 72 -21.31 24.76 -14.36
N VAL A 73 -21.50 24.95 -15.67
CA VAL A 73 -21.27 23.93 -16.70
C VAL A 73 -20.00 24.28 -17.47
N SER A 74 -19.04 23.35 -17.54
CA SER A 74 -17.81 23.53 -18.30
C SER A 74 -17.68 22.53 -19.45
N ALA A 75 -17.10 22.97 -20.57
CA ALA A 75 -16.73 22.11 -21.69
C ALA A 75 -15.43 22.61 -22.34
N ILE A 76 -14.62 21.66 -22.83
CA ILE A 76 -13.36 21.98 -23.52
C ILE A 76 -13.54 21.78 -25.02
N ILE A 77 -13.41 22.86 -25.78
CA ILE A 77 -13.32 22.81 -27.23
C ILE A 77 -11.88 22.43 -27.61
N PRO A 78 -11.66 21.26 -28.25
CA PRO A 78 -10.33 20.81 -28.63
C PRO A 78 -9.62 21.75 -29.63
N ALA A 79 -8.30 21.66 -29.71
CA ALA A 79 -7.49 22.51 -30.59
C ALA A 79 -7.78 22.30 -32.10
N ASN A 80 -8.29 21.13 -32.50
CA ASN A 80 -8.67 20.81 -33.88
C ASN A 80 -10.08 21.27 -34.26
N VAL A 81 -10.87 21.79 -33.31
CA VAL A 81 -12.22 22.30 -33.53
C VAL A 81 -12.21 23.83 -33.40
N GLY A 82 -12.60 24.52 -34.46
CA GLY A 82 -12.59 25.99 -34.54
C GLY A 82 -12.80 26.48 -35.97
N GLY A 83 -12.35 27.70 -36.26
CA GLY A 83 -12.58 28.41 -37.53
C GLY A 83 -13.89 29.20 -37.55
N PHE A 84 -14.51 29.40 -36.38
CA PHE A 84 -15.81 30.07 -36.24
C PHE A 84 -15.83 31.01 -35.03
N ASN A 85 -16.77 31.96 -35.06
CA ASN A 85 -17.09 32.82 -33.92
C ASN A 85 -18.15 32.15 -33.05
N ILE A 86 -18.00 32.27 -31.73
CA ILE A 86 -18.96 31.71 -30.78
C ILE A 86 -20.02 32.77 -30.46
N HIS A 87 -21.22 32.60 -31.00
CA HIS A 87 -22.34 33.53 -30.81
C HIS A 87 -23.53 32.91 -30.09
N GLU A 88 -23.75 31.62 -30.27
CA GLU A 88 -24.80 30.87 -29.60
C GLU A 88 -24.23 29.61 -28.94
N ILE A 89 -24.78 29.27 -27.78
CA ILE A 89 -24.43 28.07 -27.02
C ILE A 89 -25.74 27.39 -26.63
N GLY A 90 -25.77 26.07 -26.66
CA GLY A 90 -26.89 25.28 -26.16
C GLY A 90 -26.40 24.11 -25.31
N LEU A 91 -27.24 23.67 -24.38
CA LEU A 91 -26.98 22.50 -23.54
C LEU A 91 -28.05 21.45 -23.81
N LYS A 92 -27.62 20.23 -24.10
CA LYS A 92 -28.48 19.09 -24.39
C LYS A 92 -28.55 18.10 -23.24
N ASP A 93 -29.70 17.46 -23.10
CA ASP A 93 -29.90 16.37 -22.15
C ASP A 93 -29.43 15.00 -22.71
N ALA A 94 -29.54 13.95 -21.89
CA ALA A 94 -29.29 12.57 -22.30
C ALA A 94 -30.17 12.09 -23.48
N SER A 95 -31.33 12.72 -23.73
CA SER A 95 -32.19 12.45 -24.89
C SER A 95 -31.73 13.18 -26.16
N GLY A 96 -30.67 13.99 -26.09
CA GLY A 96 -30.13 14.78 -27.20
C GLY A 96 -30.95 16.03 -27.55
N LYS A 97 -31.87 16.45 -26.69
CA LYS A 97 -32.75 17.61 -26.89
C LYS A 97 -32.18 18.85 -26.20
N LEU A 98 -32.38 20.03 -26.79
CA LEU A 98 -31.93 21.29 -26.22
C LEU A 98 -32.74 21.69 -24.99
N VAL A 99 -32.07 21.83 -23.85
CA VAL A 99 -32.64 22.27 -22.56
C VAL A 99 -32.41 23.76 -22.34
N TYR A 100 -31.19 24.21 -22.62
CA TYR A 100 -30.79 25.61 -22.47
C TYR A 100 -30.24 26.16 -23.77
N ILE A 101 -30.45 27.46 -23.99
CA ILE A 101 -29.86 28.25 -25.07
C ILE A 101 -29.31 29.56 -24.50
N GLY A 102 -28.19 30.03 -25.02
CA GLY A 102 -27.51 31.21 -24.55
C GLY A 102 -26.77 31.94 -25.65
N ASN A 103 -26.51 33.23 -25.44
CA ASN A 103 -25.69 34.02 -26.33
C ASN A 103 -24.31 34.26 -25.74
N TYR A 104 -23.34 34.46 -26.63
CA TYR A 104 -21.95 34.68 -26.25
C TYR A 104 -21.35 35.86 -27.01
N HIS A 105 -20.28 36.44 -26.47
CA HIS A 105 -19.73 37.72 -26.94
C HIS A 105 -19.06 37.71 -28.31
N GLY A 106 -19.02 36.58 -29.03
CA GLY A 106 -18.41 36.51 -30.36
C GLY A 106 -16.89 36.35 -30.31
N ALA A 107 -16.36 35.51 -29.42
CA ALA A 107 -14.94 35.17 -29.47
C ALA A 107 -14.66 34.22 -30.64
N TYR A 108 -13.62 34.54 -31.40
CA TYR A 108 -13.12 33.69 -32.47
C TYR A 108 -12.27 32.54 -31.90
N LYS A 109 -12.59 31.30 -32.27
CA LYS A 109 -11.81 30.11 -31.90
C LYS A 109 -10.96 29.67 -33.09
N PRO A 110 -9.65 29.99 -33.14
CA PRO A 110 -8.81 29.59 -34.25
C PRO A 110 -8.51 28.08 -34.24
N VAL A 111 -8.14 27.55 -35.40
CA VAL A 111 -7.66 26.17 -35.58
C VAL A 111 -6.18 26.14 -35.93
N ILE A 112 -5.49 25.05 -35.56
CA ILE A 112 -4.05 24.86 -35.81
C ILE A 112 -3.67 25.11 -37.28
N ALA A 113 -4.56 24.78 -38.24
CA ALA A 113 -4.36 25.01 -39.66
C ALA A 113 -4.19 26.49 -40.06
N GLU A 114 -4.68 27.43 -39.26
CA GLU A 114 -4.57 28.88 -39.47
C GLU A 114 -3.27 29.47 -38.88
N GLY A 115 -2.36 28.62 -38.39
CA GLY A 115 -1.08 29.04 -37.82
C GLY A 115 -1.12 29.37 -36.33
N GLY A 116 -2.27 29.19 -35.68
CA GLY A 116 -2.45 29.32 -34.23
C GLY A 116 -3.63 28.49 -33.75
N GLY A 117 -3.48 27.73 -32.68
CA GLY A 117 -4.55 26.89 -32.16
C GLY A 117 -4.28 26.49 -30.72
N GLY A 118 -5.34 26.35 -29.95
CA GLY A 118 -5.31 25.93 -28.55
C GLY A 118 -6.66 25.38 -28.14
N GLU A 119 -6.69 24.71 -27.00
CA GLU A 119 -7.93 24.34 -26.35
C GLU A 119 -8.61 25.60 -25.79
N LEU A 120 -9.94 25.63 -25.82
CA LEU A 120 -10.73 26.71 -25.22
C LEU A 120 -11.72 26.09 -24.25
N GLU A 121 -11.62 26.46 -22.98
CA GLU A 121 -12.60 26.08 -21.97
C GLU A 121 -13.72 27.13 -21.94
N LEU A 122 -14.95 26.67 -22.14
CA LEU A 122 -16.16 27.47 -21.94
C LEU A 122 -16.78 27.09 -20.60
N VAL A 123 -16.96 28.08 -19.73
CA VAL A 123 -17.61 27.94 -18.42
C VAL A 123 -18.86 28.80 -18.40
N ILE A 124 -19.98 28.21 -18.01
CA ILE A 124 -21.31 28.83 -18.06
C ILE A 124 -21.99 28.67 -16.70
N ASP A 125 -22.26 29.79 -16.05
CA ASP A 125 -23.03 29.82 -14.80
C ASP A 125 -24.52 30.01 -15.08
N ILE A 126 -25.31 29.03 -14.69
CA ILE A 126 -26.76 29.02 -14.82
C ILE A 126 -27.36 29.27 -13.44
N LYS A 127 -27.88 30.47 -13.23
CA LYS A 127 -28.63 30.79 -12.01
C LYS A 127 -30.04 30.23 -12.12
N ALA A 128 -30.43 29.37 -11.17
CA ALA A 128 -31.81 28.93 -11.06
C ALA A 128 -32.70 30.12 -10.65
N THR A 129 -33.60 30.57 -11.53
CA THR A 129 -34.72 31.44 -11.15
C THR A 129 -35.76 30.62 -10.39
N ALA A 130 -36.35 31.23 -9.34
CA ALA A 130 -37.30 30.58 -8.44
C ALA A 130 -38.39 29.80 -9.20
N GLY A 131 -38.34 28.47 -9.10
CA GLY A 131 -39.15 27.53 -9.89
C GLY A 131 -38.34 26.39 -10.52
N ALA A 132 -37.01 26.58 -10.68
CA ALA A 132 -36.11 25.61 -11.30
C ALA A 132 -35.15 24.95 -10.28
N GLN A 133 -35.67 24.34 -9.21
CA GLN A 133 -34.86 23.52 -8.29
C GLN A 133 -34.52 22.14 -8.88
N ALA A 134 -34.31 22.05 -10.20
CA ALA A 134 -33.90 20.79 -10.82
C ALA A 134 -32.47 20.50 -10.36
N LEU A 135 -32.28 19.40 -9.62
CA LEU A 135 -30.95 18.88 -9.32
C LEU A 135 -30.25 18.58 -10.64
N ILE A 136 -29.31 19.43 -11.04
CA ILE A 136 -28.44 19.14 -12.19
C ILE A 136 -27.34 18.23 -11.63
N GLU A 137 -27.43 16.93 -11.90
CA GLU A 137 -26.47 15.93 -11.42
C GLU A 137 -25.42 15.59 -12.46
N ILE A 138 -24.23 15.29 -11.93
CA ILE A 138 -22.98 14.94 -12.60
C ILE A 138 -23.09 13.59 -13.33
N ASN A 139 -22.38 13.43 -14.45
CA ASN A 139 -21.90 12.11 -14.90
C ASN A 139 -20.56 11.81 -14.19
N PRO A 140 -20.51 10.91 -13.20
CA PRO A 140 -19.30 10.69 -12.37
C PRO A 140 -18.12 10.09 -13.13
N MET A 141 -18.23 9.79 -14.43
CA MET A 141 -17.11 9.30 -15.25
C MET A 141 -16.17 10.38 -15.78
N ILE A 142 -16.49 11.67 -15.64
CA ILE A 142 -15.66 12.76 -16.19
C ILE A 142 -15.16 13.68 -15.07
N ILE A 143 -14.44 13.12 -14.09
CA ILE A 143 -13.52 13.92 -13.27
C ILE A 143 -12.16 13.86 -13.98
N SER A 144 -11.94 14.76 -14.93
CA SER A 144 -10.61 14.91 -15.52
C SER A 144 -9.71 15.64 -14.53
N ALA A 145 -8.79 14.94 -13.91
CA ALA A 145 -7.67 15.59 -13.22
C ALA A 145 -6.74 16.23 -14.26
N ASP A 146 -6.22 17.42 -13.97
CA ASP A 146 -5.19 18.04 -14.81
C ASP A 146 -4.02 17.06 -14.97
N LYS A 147 -3.53 16.87 -16.20
CA LYS A 147 -2.37 16.01 -16.49
C LYS A 147 -1.17 16.36 -15.60
N ALA A 148 -0.94 17.64 -15.34
CA ALA A 148 0.11 18.12 -14.45
C ALA A 148 -0.11 17.66 -13.00
N TRP A 149 -1.32 17.80 -12.48
CA TRP A 149 -1.66 17.35 -11.13
C TRP A 149 -1.53 15.84 -10.97
N VAL A 150 -1.96 15.06 -11.96
CA VAL A 150 -1.79 13.59 -11.94
C VAL A 150 -0.32 13.22 -11.95
N LEU A 151 0.49 13.87 -12.79
CA LEU A 151 1.92 13.59 -12.87
C LEU A 151 2.64 13.98 -11.57
N GLU A 152 2.28 15.12 -10.98
CA GLU A 152 2.80 15.56 -9.69
C GLU A 152 2.48 14.53 -8.59
N LYS A 153 1.21 14.15 -8.44
CA LYS A 153 0.80 13.19 -7.41
C LYS A 153 1.37 11.79 -7.63
N PHE A 154 1.48 11.37 -8.89
CA PHE A 154 2.14 10.11 -9.22
C PHE A 154 3.62 10.13 -8.84
N ASN A 155 4.33 11.22 -9.13
CA ASN A 155 5.74 11.36 -8.75
C ASN A 155 5.92 11.40 -7.23
N GLU A 156 5.08 12.15 -6.51
CA GLU A 156 5.08 12.16 -5.04
C GLU A 156 4.89 10.76 -4.45
N LEU A 157 3.95 9.97 -4.99
CA LEU A 157 3.71 8.60 -4.56
C LEU A 157 4.90 7.68 -4.85
N MET A 158 5.49 7.78 -6.05
CA MET A 158 6.66 6.99 -6.42
C MET A 158 7.86 7.32 -5.52
N GLU A 159 8.07 8.59 -5.20
CA GLU A 159 9.11 9.03 -4.28
C GLU A 159 8.86 8.51 -2.86
N ALA A 160 7.63 8.60 -2.36
CA ALA A 160 7.25 8.07 -1.05
C ALA A 160 7.43 6.54 -0.95
N ILE A 161 7.18 5.80 -2.04
CA ILE A 161 7.41 4.35 -2.11
C ILE A 161 8.90 4.04 -2.10
N ASN A 162 9.69 4.75 -2.90
CA ASN A 162 11.14 4.53 -2.99
C ASN A 162 11.88 4.86 -1.69
N ASN A 163 11.41 5.88 -0.96
CA ASN A 163 11.97 6.30 0.33
C ASN A 163 11.36 5.55 1.53
N LYS A 164 10.57 4.50 1.29
CA LYS A 164 9.92 3.77 2.38
C LYS A 164 10.93 2.89 3.11
N GLU A 165 11.29 3.31 4.32
CA GLU A 165 12.08 2.51 5.25
C GLU A 165 11.19 1.55 6.05
N ASP A 166 11.11 0.30 5.59
CA ASP A 166 10.27 -0.76 6.16
C ASP A 166 10.83 -1.40 7.44
N VAL A 167 12.13 -1.28 7.67
CA VAL A 167 12.84 -1.79 8.86
C VAL A 167 13.39 -0.60 9.64
N LYS A 168 13.08 -0.46 10.93
CA LYS A 168 13.57 0.67 11.75
C LYS A 168 14.94 0.36 12.35
N VAL A 169 15.65 1.40 12.78
CA VAL A 169 16.91 1.24 13.53
C VAL A 169 16.64 0.40 14.77
N GLY A 170 17.44 -0.65 14.96
CA GLY A 170 17.26 -1.66 16.00
C GLY A 170 16.47 -2.91 15.57
N ASP A 171 15.82 -2.89 14.41
CA ASP A 171 15.10 -4.06 13.88
C ASP A 171 16.01 -4.95 13.01
N LEU A 172 15.60 -6.21 12.87
CA LEU A 172 16.29 -7.20 12.05
C LEU A 172 15.66 -7.34 10.66
N PHE A 173 16.52 -7.34 9.64
CA PHE A 173 16.22 -7.84 8.31
C PHE A 173 16.68 -9.30 8.19
N ILE A 174 15.73 -10.22 8.07
CA ILE A 174 15.99 -11.66 7.92
C ILE A 174 15.77 -12.06 6.47
N THR A 175 16.72 -12.79 5.88
CA THR A 175 16.72 -13.11 4.45
C THR A 175 17.42 -14.43 4.15
N THR A 176 17.04 -15.04 3.02
CA THR A 176 17.74 -16.20 2.45
C THR A 176 18.86 -15.79 1.49
N LEU A 177 18.99 -14.50 1.20
CA LEU A 177 20.04 -13.94 0.37
C LEU A 177 21.34 -13.77 1.16
N THR A 178 22.47 -13.87 0.47
CA THR A 178 23.79 -13.57 1.04
C THR A 178 24.25 -12.22 0.54
N PHE A 179 24.67 -11.38 1.47
CA PHE A 179 25.26 -10.07 1.19
C PHE A 179 26.69 -10.06 1.72
N ALA A 180 27.60 -9.38 1.03
CA ALA A 180 29.02 -9.35 1.40
C ALA A 180 29.29 -8.39 2.57
N ASP A 181 28.52 -7.29 2.62
CA ASP A 181 28.74 -6.17 3.53
C ASP A 181 27.45 -5.35 3.71
N SER A 182 27.53 -4.32 4.55
CA SER A 182 26.45 -3.35 4.79
C SER A 182 25.95 -2.68 3.50
N ASP A 183 26.87 -2.33 2.60
CA ASP A 183 26.54 -1.57 1.39
C ASP A 183 25.70 -2.41 0.42
N ALA A 184 25.98 -3.71 0.32
CA ALA A 184 25.17 -4.64 -0.46
C ALA A 184 23.75 -4.78 0.09
N VAL A 185 23.56 -4.73 1.42
CA VAL A 185 22.23 -4.73 2.05
C VAL A 185 21.53 -3.40 1.82
N ALA A 186 22.24 -2.28 2.00
CA ALA A 186 21.72 -0.95 1.75
C ALA A 186 21.28 -0.77 0.29
N ALA A 187 22.02 -1.31 -0.68
CA ALA A 187 21.63 -1.33 -2.08
C ALA A 187 20.39 -2.19 -2.36
N HIS A 188 20.19 -3.27 -1.60
CA HIS A 188 19.00 -4.10 -1.73
C HIS A 188 17.75 -3.45 -1.10
N LYS A 189 17.93 -2.79 0.05
CA LYS A 189 16.86 -2.12 0.79
C LYS A 189 16.59 -0.70 0.31
N ASN A 190 17.53 -0.08 -0.40
CA ASN A 190 17.60 1.34 -0.76
C ASN A 190 17.78 2.29 0.43
N PHE A 191 18.14 1.80 1.62
CA PHE A 191 18.34 2.62 2.81
C PHE A 191 19.16 1.90 3.88
N GLY A 192 19.56 2.68 4.89
CA GLY A 192 20.08 2.21 6.17
C GLY A 192 21.55 1.76 6.17
N VAL A 193 22.11 1.67 7.36
CA VAL A 193 23.42 1.06 7.63
C VAL A 193 23.18 -0.24 8.40
N TRP A 194 23.87 -1.31 8.01
CA TRP A 194 23.54 -2.67 8.41
C TRP A 194 24.74 -3.40 8.99
N GLU A 195 24.49 -4.20 10.02
CA GLU A 195 25.49 -5.06 10.64
C GLU A 195 25.03 -6.52 10.57
N GLN A 196 25.92 -7.45 10.24
CA GLN A 196 25.60 -8.87 10.24
C GLN A 196 25.28 -9.31 11.68
N PHE A 197 24.15 -9.96 11.89
CA PHE A 197 23.65 -10.32 13.22
C PHE A 197 23.56 -11.82 13.41
N GLY A 198 24.08 -12.31 14.56
CA GLY A 198 23.92 -13.70 14.99
C GLY A 198 24.79 -14.71 14.23
N ASP A 199 26.08 -14.41 13.98
CA ASP A 199 27.02 -15.32 13.30
C ASP A 199 27.06 -16.72 13.96
N GLY A 200 26.43 -17.71 13.30
CA GLY A 200 26.27 -19.07 13.80
C GLY A 200 25.29 -19.23 14.98
N GLN A 201 24.65 -18.15 15.43
CA GLN A 201 23.76 -18.14 16.58
C GLN A 201 22.30 -18.31 16.16
N VAL A 202 21.55 -19.12 16.92
CA VAL A 202 20.10 -19.22 16.77
C VAL A 202 19.45 -18.05 17.51
N LEU A 203 18.50 -17.38 16.87
CA LEU A 203 17.69 -16.35 17.52
C LEU A 203 16.72 -17.00 18.51
N VAL A 204 16.82 -16.60 19.77
CA VAL A 204 15.91 -17.01 20.85
C VAL A 204 15.17 -15.80 21.38
N THR A 205 13.89 -15.97 21.71
CA THR A 205 13.10 -14.90 22.29
C THR A 205 13.51 -14.67 23.74
N GLN A 206 13.38 -13.42 24.20
CA GLN A 206 13.64 -13.10 25.60
C GLN A 206 12.68 -13.88 26.50
N ALA A 207 13.24 -14.65 27.43
CA ALA A 207 12.47 -15.36 28.43
C ALA A 207 11.95 -14.38 29.49
N ALA A 208 10.69 -14.55 29.90
CA ALA A 208 10.13 -13.80 31.03
C ALA A 208 11.02 -13.95 32.28
N ILE A 209 11.23 -12.87 33.03
CA ILE A 209 12.11 -12.87 34.21
C ILE A 209 11.69 -13.97 35.21
N THR A 210 10.40 -14.23 35.33
CA THR A 210 9.81 -15.25 36.21
C THR A 210 10.02 -16.70 35.78
N ASN A 211 10.45 -16.98 34.55
CA ASN A 211 10.66 -18.36 34.08
C ASN A 211 11.94 -18.96 34.69
N THR A 212 11.84 -19.81 35.70
CA THR A 212 13.01 -20.38 36.38
C THR A 212 13.81 -21.37 35.53
N ASP A 213 13.21 -21.94 34.49
CA ASP A 213 13.84 -22.97 33.65
C ASP A 213 14.72 -22.37 32.54
N ALA A 214 14.47 -21.10 32.19
CA ALA A 214 15.24 -20.41 31.17
C ALA A 214 16.63 -19.98 31.69
N PRO A 215 17.71 -20.30 30.97
CA PRO A 215 19.06 -19.85 31.31
C PRO A 215 19.16 -18.33 31.45
N ALA A 216 20.13 -17.87 32.27
CA ALA A 216 20.31 -16.45 32.56
C ALA A 216 20.53 -15.60 31.30
N PHE A 217 21.25 -16.11 30.29
CA PHE A 217 21.49 -15.35 29.05
C PHE A 217 20.20 -15.05 28.26
N MET A 218 19.13 -15.84 28.42
CA MET A 218 17.87 -15.59 27.73
C MET A 218 17.05 -14.47 28.39
N LYS A 219 17.48 -13.93 29.54
CA LYS A 219 16.74 -12.91 30.31
C LYS A 219 17.01 -11.49 29.83
N THR A 220 18.12 -11.27 29.15
CA THR A 220 18.57 -9.93 28.74
C THR A 220 18.77 -9.90 27.24
N ILE A 221 18.10 -8.96 26.56
CA ILE A 221 18.24 -8.77 25.11
C ILE A 221 19.71 -8.46 24.77
N GLY A 222 20.21 -9.08 23.71
CA GLY A 222 21.60 -8.94 23.25
C GLY A 222 22.61 -9.84 23.98
N SER A 223 22.19 -10.59 24.99
CA SER A 223 23.06 -11.60 25.61
C SER A 223 23.16 -12.85 24.73
N SER A 224 24.35 -13.43 24.66
CA SER A 224 24.63 -14.68 23.93
C SER A 224 24.86 -15.85 24.89
N GLY A 225 24.52 -17.06 24.47
CA GLY A 225 24.79 -18.29 25.22
C GLY A 225 24.57 -19.53 24.35
N GLY A 226 24.67 -20.70 24.98
CA GLY A 226 24.61 -22.00 24.31
C GLY A 226 25.99 -22.54 23.92
N GLU A 227 26.02 -23.78 23.45
CA GLU A 227 27.23 -24.47 23.05
C GLU A 227 26.95 -25.39 21.86
N TYR A 228 27.97 -25.66 21.03
CA TYR A 228 27.83 -26.58 19.90
C TYR A 228 28.04 -28.04 20.28
N LYS A 229 28.82 -28.28 21.35
CA LYS A 229 29.18 -29.61 21.82
C LYS A 229 29.20 -29.65 23.33
N HIS A 230 28.71 -30.73 23.90
CA HIS A 230 28.72 -30.97 25.34
C HIS A 230 29.60 -32.16 25.70
N LEU A 231 30.34 -32.05 26.82
CA LEU A 231 31.08 -33.15 27.41
C LEU A 231 30.42 -33.55 28.73
N GLN A 232 30.00 -34.81 28.84
CA GLN A 232 29.32 -35.30 30.04
C GLN A 232 30.21 -35.17 31.28
N THR A 233 29.65 -34.56 32.31
CA THR A 233 30.26 -34.40 33.62
C THR A 233 29.90 -35.56 34.54
N LEU A 234 30.67 -35.73 35.64
CA LEU A 234 30.39 -36.76 36.65
C LEU A 234 29.01 -36.57 37.31
N GLU A 235 28.56 -35.33 37.49
CA GLU A 235 27.27 -35.01 38.10
C GLU A 235 26.07 -35.37 37.20
N GLU A 236 26.30 -35.42 35.88
CA GLU A 236 25.28 -35.80 34.90
C GLU A 236 25.19 -37.32 34.67
N LEU A 237 26.11 -38.11 35.25
CA LEU A 237 26.07 -39.55 35.15
C LEU A 237 24.98 -40.12 36.06
N VAL A 238 24.11 -40.97 35.49
CA VAL A 238 23.13 -41.70 36.28
C VAL A 238 23.85 -42.62 37.25
N ALA A 239 23.48 -42.57 38.53
CA ALA A 239 24.00 -43.47 39.54
C ALA A 239 23.72 -44.92 39.14
N HIS A 240 24.76 -45.72 39.00
CA HIS A 240 24.69 -47.12 38.64
C HIS A 240 25.55 -47.98 39.57
N LYS A 241 25.19 -49.26 39.70
CA LYS A 241 25.91 -50.23 40.53
C LYS A 241 26.58 -51.25 39.64
N HIS A 242 27.83 -51.59 39.93
CA HIS A 242 28.51 -52.70 39.27
C HIS A 242 28.41 -53.96 40.12
N LYS A 243 28.03 -55.08 39.50
CA LYS A 243 28.11 -56.40 40.12
C LYS A 243 29.55 -56.91 39.95
N VAL A 244 30.29 -56.99 41.04
CA VAL A 244 31.59 -57.65 41.06
C VAL A 244 31.34 -59.13 41.34
N GLU A 245 31.54 -59.99 40.34
CA GLU A 245 31.52 -61.43 40.58
C GLU A 245 32.85 -61.85 41.20
N ASP A 246 32.82 -62.26 42.47
CA ASP A 246 33.96 -62.91 43.13
C ASP A 246 34.13 -64.29 42.49
N LEU A 247 35.04 -64.41 41.53
CA LEU A 247 35.39 -65.68 40.87
C LEU A 247 36.21 -66.57 41.82
N ARG A 248 35.62 -66.98 42.94
CA ARG A 248 36.15 -68.12 43.71
C ARG A 248 35.74 -69.40 43.01
N SER A 249 36.70 -69.95 42.27
CA SER A 249 36.64 -71.32 41.75
C SER A 249 36.46 -72.31 42.91
N ASN A 250 35.29 -72.94 42.91
CA ASN A 250 34.95 -74.24 43.46
C ASN A 250 35.46 -74.62 44.86
N GLY A 251 34.55 -74.53 45.85
CA GLY A 251 34.59 -75.39 47.02
C GLY A 251 35.05 -74.76 48.34
N ALA A 252 34.39 -73.71 48.82
CA ALA A 252 34.38 -73.40 50.25
C ALA A 252 33.10 -72.63 50.63
N THR A 253 32.18 -73.34 51.28
CA THR A 253 31.04 -72.78 51.99
C THR A 253 31.55 -71.97 53.20
N THR A 254 31.60 -70.65 53.07
CA THR A 254 31.35 -69.76 54.21
C THR A 254 30.67 -68.50 53.70
N SER A 255 29.37 -68.40 53.99
CA SER A 255 28.63 -67.15 53.98
C SER A 255 29.35 -66.16 54.90
N ALA A 256 30.19 -65.29 54.34
CA ALA A 256 30.71 -64.14 55.03
C ALA A 256 29.80 -62.95 54.69
N ASP A 257 29.06 -62.50 55.69
CA ASP A 257 28.32 -61.24 55.64
C ASP A 257 29.30 -60.10 55.29
N TYR A 258 28.84 -59.14 54.48
CA TYR A 258 29.61 -57.96 54.05
C TYR A 258 30.28 -57.20 55.22
N ASN A 259 29.76 -57.35 56.44
CA ASN A 259 30.30 -56.77 57.67
C ASN A 259 31.56 -57.47 58.23
N ASP A 260 31.94 -58.66 57.74
CA ASP A 260 33.12 -59.39 58.23
C ASP A 260 34.44 -58.89 57.58
N VAL A 261 34.34 -58.26 56.41
CA VAL A 261 35.48 -57.65 55.70
C VAL A 261 35.94 -56.34 56.37
N LEU A 262 35.06 -55.69 57.15
CA LEU A 262 35.37 -54.47 57.91
C LEU A 262 36.15 -54.73 59.21
N LYS A 263 36.37 -56.00 59.63
CA LYS A 263 37.05 -56.36 60.88
C LYS A 263 38.53 -56.77 60.74
N GLY A 264 39.18 -56.35 59.65
CA GLY A 264 40.64 -56.22 59.59
C GLY A 264 41.49 -57.49 59.71
N SER A 265 40.95 -58.69 59.49
CA SER A 265 41.70 -59.96 59.69
C SER A 265 42.07 -60.70 58.40
N ILE A 266 41.84 -60.12 57.22
CA ILE A 266 42.34 -60.66 55.94
C ILE A 266 43.01 -59.50 55.21
N PRO A 267 44.29 -59.59 54.82
CA PRO A 267 44.91 -58.54 54.03
C PRO A 267 44.08 -58.42 52.75
N PRO A 268 43.51 -57.25 52.44
CA PRO A 268 42.81 -57.12 51.19
C PRO A 268 43.89 -57.25 50.12
N LYS A 269 43.86 -58.38 49.38
CA LYS A 269 44.42 -58.36 48.04
C LYS A 269 43.53 -57.39 47.29
N ASN A 270 43.92 -56.11 47.31
CA ASN A 270 43.26 -55.03 46.61
C ASN A 270 43.29 -55.36 45.11
N PHE A 271 42.31 -56.14 44.65
CA PHE A 271 42.02 -56.25 43.24
C PHE A 271 41.02 -55.15 42.95
N THR A 272 41.55 -53.96 42.64
CA THR A 272 40.77 -52.98 41.90
C THR A 272 40.58 -53.58 40.51
N LEU A 273 39.41 -54.16 40.27
CA LEU A 273 38.97 -54.41 38.90
C LEU A 273 38.64 -53.04 38.31
N GLU A 274 39.69 -52.31 37.93
CA GLU A 274 39.57 -51.16 37.04
C GLU A 274 38.87 -51.69 35.79
N THR A 275 37.61 -51.30 35.58
CA THR A 275 37.02 -51.45 34.25
C THR A 275 37.98 -50.72 33.32
N THR A 276 38.47 -51.37 32.27
CA THR A 276 39.27 -50.68 31.25
C THR A 276 38.53 -49.42 30.86
N GLU A 277 39.21 -48.26 30.77
CA GLU A 277 38.59 -47.02 30.30
C GLU A 277 37.99 -47.24 28.90
N VAL A 278 36.71 -47.60 28.84
CA VAL A 278 35.97 -47.77 27.59
C VAL A 278 35.12 -46.52 27.39
N GLY A 279 35.55 -45.69 26.45
CA GLY A 279 34.89 -44.44 26.11
C GLY A 279 35.88 -43.44 25.52
N GLY A 280 35.48 -42.68 24.50
CA GLY A 280 36.39 -41.72 23.85
C GLY A 280 36.57 -40.41 24.63
N GLY A 281 35.73 -40.14 25.64
CA GLY A 281 35.74 -38.87 26.38
C GLY A 281 35.55 -37.64 25.49
N LYS A 282 34.94 -37.80 24.31
CA LYS A 282 34.81 -36.72 23.33
C LYS A 282 33.46 -36.02 23.51
N PRO A 283 33.44 -34.67 23.40
CA PRO A 283 32.18 -33.94 23.36
C PRO A 283 31.30 -34.40 22.20
N PHE A 284 29.99 -34.51 22.42
CA PHE A 284 29.03 -34.85 21.36
C PHE A 284 28.32 -33.60 20.86
N ASN A 285 27.91 -33.62 19.59
CA ASN A 285 27.17 -32.53 18.97
C ASN A 285 25.78 -32.41 19.62
N ILE A 286 25.42 -31.20 20.04
CA ILE A 286 24.08 -30.90 20.59
C ILE A 286 23.24 -30.02 19.66
N VAL A 287 23.76 -29.68 18.47
CA VAL A 287 23.03 -28.90 17.47
C VAL A 287 21.91 -29.75 16.88
N GLN A 288 20.68 -29.25 17.02
CA GLN A 288 19.50 -29.82 16.39
C GLN A 288 19.50 -29.54 14.87
N PRO A 289 18.85 -30.39 14.04
CA PRO A 289 18.67 -30.09 12.62
C PRO A 289 18.03 -28.71 12.42
N SER A 290 18.71 -27.85 11.68
CA SER A 290 18.35 -26.45 11.49
C SER A 290 18.62 -25.98 10.06
N ILE A 291 18.02 -24.86 9.67
CA ILE A 291 18.25 -24.18 8.39
C ILE A 291 18.94 -22.84 8.65
N THR A 292 19.94 -22.54 7.83
CA THR A 292 20.70 -21.29 7.93
C THR A 292 20.05 -20.20 7.08
N ILE A 293 19.89 -19.02 7.66
CA ILE A 293 19.44 -17.78 7.01
C ILE A 293 20.37 -16.65 7.43
N ALA A 294 20.41 -15.56 6.67
CA ALA A 294 21.14 -14.36 7.04
C ALA A 294 20.22 -13.42 7.82
N ALA A 295 20.77 -12.79 8.86
CA ALA A 295 20.12 -11.72 9.60
C ALA A 295 21.04 -10.50 9.64
N TRP A 296 20.46 -9.33 9.44
CA TRP A 296 21.15 -8.05 9.45
C TRP A 296 20.41 -7.09 10.39
N LEU A 297 21.14 -6.48 11.32
CA LEU A 297 20.62 -5.46 12.22
C LEU A 297 20.78 -4.09 11.57
N ARG A 298 19.70 -3.30 11.54
CA ARG A 298 19.80 -1.90 11.12
C ARG A 298 20.35 -1.07 12.27
N ILE A 299 21.48 -0.40 12.04
CA ILE A 299 22.13 0.44 13.05
C ILE A 299 21.92 1.95 12.82
N GLU A 300 21.66 2.38 11.57
CA GLU A 300 21.31 3.76 11.18
C GLU A 300 20.29 3.76 10.03
#